data_AF-A0A521NCK9-F1
#
_entry.id   AF-A0A521NCK9-F1
#
_cell.length_a   1.000
_cell.length_b   1.000
_cell.length_c   1.000
_cell.angle_alpha   90.00
_cell.angle_beta   90.00
_cell.angle_gamma   90.00
#
_symmetry.space_group_name_H-M   'P 1'
#
loop_
_entity.id
_entity.type
_entity.pdbx_description
1 polymer ?
#
loop_
_entity_poly.entity_id
_entity_poly.type
_entity_poly.pdbx_seq_one_letter_code
_entity_poly.pdbx_strand_id
1 'polypeptide(L)'
;LLVHAVNPHGFSHLHRTNEDNIDLNRNHIDFGAPLPVNAEYTDVEPLVLPASWPPTPADEAAVAAYIDKHGMRAFRAAVTKGQYVSPDGLFYGGTAPSWSNRTIRSILRKYAASATHIGWIDVHTGLGPYGHGEKIYPGRNTPEDLAMAHAWWGADVFAPFAGDSASADVSGPVISTAYDECPNARIAPMGLEFGTLPDNEVLTRLRADTWLRRHPEASDAQQREIRRQLRDAFYCDNDEWKGMVLGQTRVVLLQTLQGLRKA
;
A
#
# COMPACT_ATOMS: atom_id res chain seq x y z
N LEU A 1 13.21 12.08 -11.21
CA LEU A 1 13.70 10.74 -10.82
C LEU A 1 12.55 9.77 -11.00
N LEU A 2 12.76 8.65 -11.71
CA LEU A 2 11.79 7.56 -11.80
C LEU A 2 12.42 6.33 -11.15
N VAL A 3 11.77 5.78 -10.13
CA VAL A 3 12.18 4.51 -9.51
C VAL A 3 11.12 3.48 -9.87
N HIS A 4 11.53 2.45 -10.60
CA HIS A 4 10.65 1.36 -11.01
C HIS A 4 10.98 0.09 -10.23
N ALA A 5 9.96 -0.74 -9.99
CA ALA A 5 10.05 -1.98 -9.22
C ALA A 5 10.67 -1.78 -7.82
N VAL A 6 10.08 -0.89 -7.02
CA VAL A 6 10.48 -0.65 -5.61
C VAL A 6 10.46 -1.95 -4.79
N ASN A 7 9.54 -2.85 -5.12
CA ASN A 7 9.52 -4.24 -4.67
C ASN A 7 9.89 -5.18 -5.84
N PRO A 8 11.18 -5.40 -6.15
CA PRO A 8 11.55 -6.23 -7.29
C PRO A 8 11.15 -7.70 -7.09
N HIS A 9 11.19 -8.21 -5.86
CA HIS A 9 10.74 -9.57 -5.53
C HIS A 9 9.25 -9.75 -5.86
N GLY A 10 8.40 -8.83 -5.39
CA GLY A 10 6.97 -8.87 -5.66
C GLY A 10 6.65 -8.85 -7.16
N PHE A 11 7.39 -8.07 -7.94
CA PHE A 11 7.28 -8.04 -9.40
C PHE A 11 7.66 -9.38 -10.05
N SER A 12 8.76 -10.00 -9.62
CA SER A 12 9.24 -11.26 -10.20
C SER A 12 8.40 -12.47 -9.80
N HIS A 13 7.78 -12.44 -8.62
CA HIS A 13 7.10 -13.60 -8.03
C HIS A 13 5.58 -13.45 -7.92
N LEU A 14 5.01 -12.34 -8.42
CA LEU A 14 3.59 -12.00 -8.30
C LEU A 14 3.15 -12.04 -6.84
N HIS A 15 3.80 -11.20 -6.03
CA HIS A 15 3.47 -10.99 -4.62
C HIS A 15 3.31 -9.50 -4.34
N ARG A 16 2.43 -9.14 -3.41
CA ARG A 16 2.36 -7.75 -2.93
C ARG A 16 3.59 -7.40 -2.07
N THR A 17 4.05 -8.35 -1.27
CA THR A 17 5.14 -8.18 -0.29
C THR A 17 6.50 -8.56 -0.88
N ASN A 18 7.57 -8.21 -0.17
CA ASN A 18 8.93 -8.57 -0.57
C ASN A 18 9.26 -10.05 -0.22
N GLU A 19 10.53 -10.43 -0.36
CA GLU A 19 11.07 -11.76 -0.03
C GLU A 19 10.82 -12.22 1.41
N ASP A 20 10.66 -11.28 2.35
CA ASP A 20 10.46 -11.52 3.79
C ASP A 20 8.98 -11.37 4.21
N ASN A 21 8.05 -11.38 3.24
CA ASN A 21 6.63 -11.07 3.45
C ASN A 21 6.38 -9.65 4.02
N ILE A 22 7.33 -8.73 3.87
CA ILE A 22 7.17 -7.35 4.34
C ILE A 22 6.34 -6.55 3.33
N ASP A 23 5.27 -5.90 3.81
CA ASP A 23 4.61 -4.81 3.10
C ASP A 23 5.47 -3.54 3.22
N LEU A 24 5.92 -3.02 2.08
CA LEU A 24 6.82 -1.86 2.06
C LEU A 24 6.17 -0.60 2.64
N ASN A 25 4.84 -0.46 2.57
CA ASN A 25 4.10 0.63 3.21
C ASN A 25 3.88 0.40 4.72
N ARG A 26 4.55 -0.59 5.32
CA ARG A 26 4.66 -0.80 6.77
C ARG A 26 6.12 -0.82 7.25
N ASN A 27 7.08 -0.77 6.35
CA ASN A 27 8.49 -0.98 6.72
C ASN A 27 9.28 0.32 6.93
N HIS A 28 8.70 1.49 6.64
CA HIS A 28 9.42 2.76 6.75
C HIS A 28 9.11 3.48 8.07
N ILE A 29 9.35 2.78 9.17
CA ILE A 29 9.23 3.31 10.54
C ILE A 29 10.61 3.50 11.18
N ASP A 30 10.65 4.15 12.35
CA ASP A 30 11.84 4.15 13.20
C ASP A 30 11.95 2.83 13.98
N PHE A 31 12.85 1.96 13.54
CA PHE A 31 13.15 0.68 14.22
C PHE A 31 13.96 0.83 15.52
N GLY A 32 14.41 2.05 15.86
CA GLY A 32 14.97 2.36 17.18
C GLY A 32 13.89 2.60 18.25
N ALA A 33 12.65 2.83 17.84
CA ALA A 33 11.49 3.00 18.72
C ALA A 33 10.70 1.68 18.87
N PRO A 34 9.82 1.56 19.89
CA PRO A 34 8.90 0.43 19.97
C PRO A 34 8.06 0.28 18.69
N LEU A 35 7.92 -0.95 18.20
CA LEU A 35 7.14 -1.24 16.99
C LEU A 35 5.66 -0.90 17.20
N PRO A 36 4.95 -0.42 16.15
CA PRO A 36 3.52 -0.16 16.24
C PRO A 36 2.72 -1.41 16.62
N VAL A 37 1.74 -1.23 17.52
CA VAL A 37 0.90 -2.32 18.02
C VAL A 37 -0.46 -2.30 17.31
N ASN A 38 -0.83 -3.46 16.78
CA ASN A 38 -2.17 -3.79 16.30
C ASN A 38 -2.67 -4.98 17.12
N ALA A 39 -3.29 -4.69 18.26
CA ALA A 39 -3.69 -5.71 19.23
C ALA A 39 -4.79 -6.61 18.66
N GLU A 40 -5.66 -6.03 17.83
CA GLU A 40 -6.79 -6.68 17.19
C GLU A 40 -6.35 -7.68 16.11
N TYR A 41 -5.13 -7.57 15.60
CA TYR A 41 -4.63 -8.45 14.54
C TYR A 41 -4.64 -9.93 14.96
N THR A 42 -4.28 -10.20 16.22
CA THR A 42 -4.21 -11.57 16.75
C THR A 42 -5.58 -12.27 16.70
N ASP A 43 -6.67 -11.51 16.86
CA ASP A 43 -8.02 -12.05 16.81
C ASP A 43 -8.49 -12.30 15.38
N VAL A 44 -8.07 -11.45 14.42
CA VAL A 44 -8.53 -11.56 13.02
C VAL A 44 -7.65 -12.44 12.15
N GLU A 45 -6.38 -12.63 12.48
CA GLU A 45 -5.43 -13.45 11.72
C GLU A 45 -5.97 -14.84 11.36
N PRO A 46 -6.48 -15.67 12.30
CA PRO A 46 -7.01 -17.00 11.96
C PRO A 46 -8.27 -16.92 11.08
N LEU A 47 -9.01 -15.81 11.11
CA LEU A 47 -10.19 -15.60 10.27
C LEU A 47 -9.80 -15.25 8.83
N VAL A 48 -8.71 -14.49 8.65
CA VAL A 48 -8.26 -14.04 7.33
C VAL A 48 -7.29 -15.01 6.66
N LEU A 49 -6.61 -15.85 7.43
CA LEU A 49 -5.69 -16.89 6.97
C LEU A 49 -6.12 -18.26 7.52
N PRO A 50 -7.20 -18.86 6.99
CA PRO A 50 -7.72 -20.15 7.45
C PRO A 50 -6.76 -21.30 7.13
N ALA A 51 -7.01 -22.48 7.72
CA ALA A 51 -6.19 -23.67 7.49
C ALA A 51 -6.25 -24.20 6.04
N SER A 52 -7.35 -23.94 5.32
CA SER A 52 -7.52 -24.36 3.93
C SER A 52 -7.93 -23.19 3.04
N TRP A 53 -7.48 -23.23 1.78
CA TRP A 53 -7.92 -22.31 0.75
C TRP A 53 -8.58 -23.05 -0.42
N PRO A 54 -9.73 -22.59 -0.95
CA PRO A 54 -10.54 -21.46 -0.47
C PRO A 54 -11.12 -21.70 0.94
N PRO A 55 -11.55 -20.64 1.65
CA PRO A 55 -12.18 -20.77 2.97
C PRO A 55 -13.40 -21.71 2.92
N THR A 56 -13.61 -22.47 3.99
CA THR A 56 -14.79 -23.32 4.15
C THR A 56 -16.01 -22.49 4.58
N PRO A 57 -17.25 -23.03 4.48
CA PRO A 57 -18.43 -22.35 5.03
C PRO A 57 -18.32 -22.04 6.54
N ALA A 58 -17.56 -22.86 7.29
CA ALA A 58 -17.31 -22.61 8.71
C ALA A 58 -16.36 -21.42 8.93
N ASP A 59 -15.33 -21.27 8.09
CA ASP A 59 -14.43 -20.11 8.12
C ASP A 59 -15.18 -18.82 7.78
N GLU A 60 -16.05 -18.86 6.76
CA GLU A 60 -16.90 -17.74 6.38
C GLU A 60 -17.86 -17.34 7.50
N ALA A 61 -18.48 -18.33 8.16
CA ALA A 61 -19.34 -18.09 9.32
C ALA A 61 -18.57 -17.48 10.50
N ALA A 62 -17.31 -17.87 10.72
CA ALA A 62 -16.47 -17.30 11.77
C ALA A 62 -16.13 -15.83 11.48
N VAL A 63 -15.80 -15.49 10.23
CA VAL A 63 -15.62 -14.10 9.79
C VAL A 63 -16.90 -13.30 10.00
N ALA A 64 -18.06 -13.83 9.60
CA ALA A 64 -19.36 -13.19 9.77
C ALA A 64 -19.67 -12.94 11.26
N ALA A 65 -19.45 -13.92 12.13
CA ALA A 65 -19.67 -13.78 13.57
C ALA A 65 -18.77 -12.70 14.21
N TYR A 66 -17.52 -12.57 13.77
CA TYR A 66 -16.65 -11.50 14.21
C TYR A 66 -17.18 -10.13 13.74
N ILE A 67 -17.59 -10.03 12.48
CA ILE A 67 -18.15 -8.80 11.90
C ILE A 67 -19.45 -8.41 12.60
N ASP A 68 -20.33 -9.36 12.93
CA ASP A 68 -21.59 -9.07 13.65
C ASP A 68 -21.32 -8.53 15.05
N LYS A 69 -20.27 -9.03 15.73
CA LYS A 69 -19.90 -8.62 17.08
C LYS A 69 -19.15 -7.29 17.13
N HIS A 70 -18.22 -7.06 16.20
CA HIS A 70 -17.27 -5.94 16.24
C HIS A 70 -17.54 -4.86 15.17
N GLY A 71 -18.33 -5.19 14.15
CA GLY A 71 -18.62 -4.35 12.99
C GLY A 71 -17.61 -4.49 11.86
N MET A 72 -18.09 -4.36 10.61
CA MET A 72 -17.26 -4.43 9.39
C MET A 72 -16.09 -3.44 9.42
N ARG A 73 -16.31 -2.23 9.97
CA ARG A 73 -15.26 -1.21 10.07
C ARG A 73 -14.11 -1.65 10.98
N ALA A 74 -14.41 -2.27 12.12
CA ALA A 74 -13.40 -2.75 13.05
C ALA A 74 -12.64 -3.95 12.46
N PHE A 75 -13.33 -4.87 11.79
CA PHE A 75 -12.70 -5.98 11.08
C PHE A 75 -11.73 -5.48 9.99
N ARG A 76 -12.18 -4.56 9.13
CA ARG A 76 -11.32 -3.98 8.08
C ARG A 76 -10.10 -3.28 8.68
N ALA A 77 -10.30 -2.45 9.70
CA ALA A 77 -9.20 -1.76 10.37
C ALA A 77 -8.18 -2.73 10.99
N ALA A 78 -8.64 -3.76 11.70
CA ALA A 78 -7.78 -4.77 12.31
C ALA A 78 -6.91 -5.48 11.25
N VAL A 79 -7.47 -5.76 10.08
CA VAL A 79 -6.76 -6.42 8.98
C VAL A 79 -5.80 -5.47 8.26
N THR A 80 -6.22 -4.26 7.88
CA THR A 80 -5.46 -3.41 6.95
C THR A 80 -4.50 -2.43 7.62
N LYS A 81 -4.62 -2.17 8.94
CA LYS A 81 -3.73 -1.25 9.68
C LYS A 81 -2.24 -1.63 9.60
N GLY A 82 -1.96 -2.91 9.39
CA GLY A 82 -0.60 -3.48 9.44
C GLY A 82 -0.23 -3.95 10.84
N GLN A 83 0.81 -4.77 10.92
CA GLN A 83 1.19 -5.47 12.15
C GLN A 83 2.66 -5.90 12.10
N TYR A 84 3.22 -6.22 13.26
CA TYR A 84 4.66 -6.52 13.44
C TYR A 84 4.91 -7.76 14.31
N VAL A 85 3.88 -8.56 14.56
CA VAL A 85 3.92 -9.71 15.50
C VAL A 85 3.80 -11.07 14.81
N SER A 86 3.29 -11.10 13.58
CA SER A 86 3.13 -12.31 12.77
C SER A 86 3.89 -12.16 11.44
N PRO A 87 5.13 -12.65 11.34
CA PRO A 87 5.93 -12.53 10.12
C PRO A 87 5.27 -13.12 8.88
N ASP A 88 4.46 -14.16 9.04
CA ASP A 88 3.74 -14.81 7.95
C ASP A 88 2.34 -14.20 7.72
N GLY A 89 2.00 -13.15 8.46
CA GLY A 89 0.70 -12.47 8.44
C GLY A 89 0.54 -11.49 7.28
N LEU A 90 -0.71 -11.08 7.06
CA LEU A 90 -1.05 -9.96 6.18
C LEU A 90 -0.46 -8.66 6.72
N PHE A 91 -0.03 -7.80 5.79
CA PHE A 91 0.45 -6.44 6.07
C PHE A 91 1.53 -6.38 7.16
N TYR A 92 2.43 -7.37 7.17
CA TYR A 92 3.57 -7.44 8.09
C TYR A 92 4.60 -6.34 7.77
N GLY A 93 5.08 -5.62 8.78
CA GLY A 93 6.02 -4.51 8.62
C GLY A 93 7.51 -4.85 8.78
N GLY A 94 7.85 -6.08 9.18
CA GLY A 94 9.25 -6.48 9.44
C GLY A 94 9.75 -6.05 10.83
N THR A 95 10.95 -6.50 11.21
CA THR A 95 11.60 -6.10 12.48
C THR A 95 12.81 -5.18 12.29
N ALA A 96 13.15 -4.88 11.03
CA ALA A 96 14.25 -4.00 10.64
C ALA A 96 13.97 -3.41 9.25
N PRO A 97 14.72 -2.38 8.81
CA PRO A 97 14.63 -1.90 7.44
C PRO A 97 14.89 -3.04 6.46
N SER A 98 13.97 -3.28 5.53
CA SER A 98 14.12 -4.25 4.44
C SER A 98 15.19 -3.81 3.44
N TRP A 99 15.53 -4.69 2.49
CA TRP A 99 16.40 -4.31 1.36
C TRP A 99 15.81 -3.12 0.59
N SER A 100 14.51 -3.17 0.23
CA SER A 100 13.84 -2.09 -0.52
C SER A 100 13.88 -0.75 0.22
N ASN A 101 13.69 -0.76 1.54
CA ASN A 101 13.79 0.44 2.38
C ASN A 101 15.18 1.09 2.27
N ARG A 102 16.24 0.31 2.51
CA ARG A 102 17.63 0.80 2.41
C ARG A 102 17.96 1.30 1.01
N THR A 103 17.45 0.62 -0.02
CA THR A 103 17.66 0.99 -1.42
C THR A 103 17.01 2.34 -1.75
N ILE A 104 15.75 2.55 -1.39
CA ILE A 104 15.07 3.84 -1.61
C ILE A 104 15.81 4.97 -0.88
N ARG A 105 16.19 4.76 0.38
CA ARG A 105 16.98 5.74 1.13
C ARG A 105 18.30 6.07 0.44
N SER A 106 19.03 5.06 -0.05
CA SER A 106 20.28 5.27 -0.78
C SER A 106 20.08 6.05 -2.08
N ILE A 107 18.98 5.80 -2.80
CA ILE A 107 18.64 6.54 -4.03
C ILE A 107 18.37 8.01 -3.68
N LEU A 108 17.59 8.28 -2.64
CA LEU A 108 17.29 9.65 -2.20
C LEU A 108 18.54 10.40 -1.77
N ARG A 109 19.41 9.81 -0.95
CA ARG A 109 20.70 10.41 -0.57
C ARG A 109 21.54 10.78 -1.80
N LYS A 110 21.56 9.91 -2.81
CA LYS A 110 22.38 10.12 -4.02
C LYS A 110 21.82 11.19 -4.95
N TYR A 111 20.50 11.22 -5.14
CA TYR A 111 19.87 11.99 -6.22
C TYR A 111 19.00 13.16 -5.74
N ALA A 112 18.65 13.23 -4.47
CA ALA A 112 17.71 14.21 -3.92
C ALA A 112 18.21 14.95 -2.66
N ALA A 113 19.36 14.58 -2.08
CA ALA A 113 19.84 15.18 -0.82
C ALA A 113 20.01 16.71 -0.86
N SER A 114 20.32 17.29 -2.03
CA SER A 114 20.46 18.74 -2.22
C SER A 114 19.19 19.42 -2.74
N ALA A 115 18.08 18.68 -2.88
CA ALA A 115 16.82 19.25 -3.34
C ALA A 115 16.25 20.19 -2.27
N THR A 116 15.75 21.36 -2.71
CA THR A 116 14.99 22.28 -1.86
C THR A 116 13.49 22.02 -1.92
N HIS A 117 13.02 21.39 -3.00
CA HIS A 117 11.63 21.02 -3.23
C HIS A 117 11.54 19.63 -3.86
N ILE A 118 10.60 18.82 -3.39
CA ILE A 118 10.34 17.48 -3.92
C ILE A 118 8.84 17.34 -4.19
N GLY A 119 8.49 17.07 -5.45
CA GLY A 119 7.20 16.50 -5.81
C GLY A 119 7.31 14.99 -5.86
N TRP A 120 6.58 14.30 -4.98
CA TRP A 120 6.59 12.85 -4.88
C TRP A 120 5.25 12.29 -5.36
N ILE A 121 5.30 11.41 -6.36
CA ILE A 121 4.15 10.66 -6.86
C ILE A 121 4.46 9.18 -6.67
N ASP A 122 3.66 8.51 -5.85
CA ASP A 122 3.73 7.07 -5.61
C ASP A 122 2.54 6.38 -6.28
N VAL A 123 2.80 5.53 -7.26
CA VAL A 123 1.72 4.95 -8.09
C VAL A 123 1.35 3.58 -7.56
N HIS A 124 0.06 3.40 -7.29
CA HIS A 124 -0.52 2.16 -6.76
C HIS A 124 -1.72 1.72 -7.58
N THR A 125 -2.09 0.46 -7.40
CA THR A 125 -3.33 -0.13 -7.91
C THR A 125 -3.99 -0.95 -6.82
N GLY A 126 -5.30 -1.16 -6.92
CA GLY A 126 -6.03 -2.09 -6.06
C GLY A 126 -7.03 -1.46 -5.10
N LEU A 127 -7.19 -0.14 -5.07
CA LEU A 127 -8.23 0.51 -4.25
C LEU A 127 -9.07 1.50 -5.08
N GLY A 128 -10.34 1.59 -4.74
CA GLY A 128 -11.26 2.56 -5.34
C GLY A 128 -11.95 2.08 -6.63
N PRO A 129 -12.76 2.95 -7.26
CA PRO A 129 -13.53 2.60 -8.45
C PRO A 129 -12.64 2.23 -9.65
N TYR A 130 -13.07 1.25 -10.45
CA TYR A 130 -12.34 0.77 -11.63
C TYR A 130 -11.84 1.91 -12.52
N GLY A 131 -10.52 1.97 -12.72
CA GLY A 131 -9.84 2.95 -13.57
C GLY A 131 -9.76 4.37 -13.01
N HIS A 132 -10.41 4.68 -11.88
CA HIS A 132 -10.28 5.98 -11.22
C HIS A 132 -8.97 6.05 -10.44
N GLY A 133 -8.20 7.12 -10.64
CA GLY A 133 -6.97 7.42 -9.92
C GLY A 133 -7.25 8.38 -8.76
N GLU A 134 -7.48 7.85 -7.56
CA GLU A 134 -7.63 8.68 -6.37
C GLU A 134 -6.28 9.32 -6.02
N LYS A 135 -6.30 10.63 -5.74
CA LYS A 135 -5.14 11.38 -5.25
C LYS A 135 -5.15 11.34 -3.73
N ILE A 136 -4.24 10.57 -3.16
CA ILE A 136 -4.12 10.37 -1.72
C ILE A 136 -2.95 11.20 -1.23
N TYR A 137 -3.10 11.89 -0.10
CA TYR A 137 -2.02 12.59 0.58
C TYR A 137 -1.44 11.71 1.71
N PRO A 138 -0.30 11.01 1.49
CA PRO A 138 0.33 10.16 2.50
C PRO A 138 1.33 10.93 3.38
N GLY A 139 1.28 12.27 3.37
CA GLY A 139 2.23 13.13 4.06
C GLY A 139 1.92 13.30 5.54
N ARG A 140 2.67 14.20 6.18
CA ARG A 140 2.46 14.57 7.59
C ARG A 140 1.12 15.30 7.76
N ASN A 141 0.47 15.11 8.91
CA ASN A 141 -0.73 15.86 9.26
C ASN A 141 -0.38 17.30 9.71
N THR A 142 0.05 18.12 8.76
CA THR A 142 0.33 19.54 8.92
C THR A 142 -0.54 20.34 7.93
N PRO A 143 -1.24 21.40 8.38
CA PRO A 143 -2.07 22.21 7.48
C PRO A 143 -1.30 22.77 6.29
N GLU A 144 -0.03 23.13 6.49
CA GLU A 144 0.81 23.72 5.45
C GLU A 144 1.18 22.73 4.34
N ASP A 145 1.54 21.49 4.69
CA ASP A 145 1.93 20.49 3.70
C ASP A 145 0.71 20.00 2.90
N LEU A 146 -0.45 19.82 3.57
CA LEU A 146 -1.71 19.49 2.89
C LEU A 146 -2.16 20.62 1.96
N ALA A 147 -2.07 21.89 2.40
CA ALA A 147 -2.39 23.04 1.57
C ALA A 147 -1.48 23.13 0.33
N MET A 148 -0.20 22.75 0.46
CA MET A 148 0.70 22.66 -0.69
C MET A 148 0.27 21.56 -1.66
N ALA A 149 -0.13 20.38 -1.17
CA ALA A 149 -0.64 19.31 -2.02
C ALA A 149 -1.92 19.74 -2.78
N HIS A 150 -2.87 20.38 -2.10
CA HIS A 150 -4.07 20.94 -2.76
C HIS A 150 -3.75 22.01 -3.78
N ALA A 151 -2.77 22.89 -3.49
CA ALA A 151 -2.34 23.91 -4.43
C ALA A 151 -1.68 23.34 -5.70
N TRP A 152 -1.08 22.14 -5.61
CA TRP A 152 -0.43 21.48 -6.74
C TRP A 152 -1.39 20.63 -7.53
N TRP A 153 -2.18 19.78 -6.87
CA TRP A 153 -2.95 18.73 -7.52
C TRP A 153 -4.46 18.96 -7.54
N GLY A 154 -4.98 19.94 -6.82
CA GLY A 154 -6.40 20.30 -6.77
C GLY A 154 -7.05 19.91 -5.44
N ALA A 155 -8.30 20.34 -5.25
CA ALA A 155 -9.09 20.06 -4.05
C ALA A 155 -9.53 18.58 -3.92
N ASP A 156 -9.34 17.78 -4.98
CA ASP A 156 -9.63 16.35 -5.05
C ASP A 156 -8.48 15.48 -4.50
N VAL A 157 -7.67 16.02 -3.59
CA VAL A 157 -6.66 15.28 -2.83
C VAL A 157 -7.24 14.95 -1.45
N PHE A 158 -7.30 13.65 -1.13
CA PHE A 158 -7.88 13.12 0.10
C PHE A 158 -6.80 12.64 1.07
N ALA A 159 -7.02 12.86 2.37
CA ALA A 159 -6.02 12.54 3.39
C ALA A 159 -6.51 11.37 4.26
N PRO A 160 -5.78 10.24 4.35
CA PRO A 160 -6.23 9.08 5.12
C PRO A 160 -6.59 9.39 6.59
N PHE A 161 -5.85 10.29 7.23
CA PHE A 161 -6.11 10.72 8.61
C PHE A 161 -7.40 11.56 8.79
N ALA A 162 -7.99 12.08 7.70
CA ALA A 162 -9.28 12.75 7.72
C ALA A 162 -10.46 11.76 7.60
N GLY A 163 -10.18 10.49 7.28
CA GLY A 163 -11.18 9.42 7.17
C GLY A 163 -12.01 9.43 5.89
N ASP A 164 -11.60 10.21 4.87
CA ASP A 164 -12.30 10.39 3.60
C ASP A 164 -11.55 9.80 2.39
N SER A 165 -10.45 9.07 2.61
CA SER A 165 -9.69 8.37 1.55
C SER A 165 -10.05 6.89 1.45
N ALA A 166 -9.88 6.31 0.26
CA ALA A 166 -9.92 4.88 0.03
C ALA A 166 -8.80 4.11 0.77
N SER A 167 -7.69 4.77 1.11
CA SER A 167 -6.58 4.15 1.85
C SER A 167 -6.73 4.32 3.36
N ALA A 168 -6.29 3.29 4.10
CA ALA A 168 -6.17 3.37 5.56
C ALA A 168 -5.01 4.31 5.97
N ASP A 169 -5.13 4.90 7.16
CA ASP A 169 -3.99 5.54 7.82
C ASP A 169 -3.03 4.46 8.34
N VAL A 170 -1.80 4.47 7.85
CA VAL A 170 -0.84 3.37 8.01
C VAL A 170 0.48 3.87 8.55
N SER A 171 1.10 3.09 9.45
CA SER A 171 2.44 3.36 9.92
C SER A 171 3.47 3.00 8.84
N GLY A 172 4.43 3.88 8.57
CA GLY A 172 5.59 3.59 7.75
C GLY A 172 5.39 3.56 6.23
N PRO A 173 4.66 4.52 5.62
CA PRO A 173 4.59 4.64 4.17
C PRO A 173 5.96 5.02 3.59
N VAL A 174 6.25 4.59 2.36
CA VAL A 174 7.58 4.80 1.71
C VAL A 174 8.01 6.27 1.70
N ILE A 175 7.06 7.19 1.52
CA ILE A 175 7.28 8.64 1.52
C ILE A 175 8.01 9.17 2.76
N SER A 176 7.87 8.51 3.91
CA SER A 176 8.57 8.91 5.15
C SER A 176 10.09 9.03 4.93
N THR A 177 10.67 8.21 4.06
CA THR A 177 12.09 8.28 3.69
C THR A 177 12.49 9.60 3.05
N ALA A 178 11.60 10.25 2.30
CA ALA A 178 11.90 11.54 1.69
C ALA A 178 12.12 12.62 2.76
N TYR A 179 11.34 12.58 3.84
CA TYR A 179 11.53 13.53 4.94
C TYR A 179 12.83 13.29 5.72
N ASP A 180 13.21 12.03 5.92
CA ASP A 180 14.43 11.69 6.65
C ASP A 180 15.69 12.00 5.83
N GLU A 181 15.67 11.66 4.54
CA GLU A 181 16.84 11.74 3.67
C GLU A 181 16.99 13.11 2.99
N CYS A 182 15.91 13.90 2.94
CA CYS A 182 15.89 15.25 2.39
C CYS A 182 15.28 16.24 3.41
N PRO A 183 15.82 16.37 4.64
CA PRO A 183 15.18 17.11 5.73
C PRO A 183 15.04 18.62 5.48
N ASN A 184 15.81 19.17 4.54
CA ASN A 184 15.76 20.58 4.16
C ASN A 184 14.81 20.85 2.97
N ALA A 185 14.24 19.81 2.37
CA ALA A 185 13.32 19.96 1.25
C ALA A 185 11.89 20.22 1.73
N ARG A 186 11.16 21.07 1.02
CA ARG A 186 9.69 21.09 1.11
C ARG A 186 9.15 19.98 0.23
N ILE A 187 8.35 19.08 0.81
CA ILE A 187 7.93 17.85 0.14
C ILE A 187 6.43 17.88 -0.04
N ALA A 188 5.98 17.86 -1.30
CA ALA A 188 4.59 17.61 -1.67
C ALA A 188 4.48 16.12 -2.04
N PRO A 189 3.77 15.29 -1.26
CA PRO A 189 3.56 13.89 -1.59
C PRO A 189 2.15 13.61 -2.09
N MET A 190 2.05 12.68 -3.02
CA MET A 190 0.79 12.12 -3.48
C MET A 190 0.96 10.62 -3.76
N GLY A 191 0.07 9.81 -3.19
CA GLY A 191 -0.25 8.49 -3.72
C GLY A 191 -1.26 8.65 -4.85
N LEU A 192 -1.01 8.03 -5.99
CA LEU A 192 -1.95 7.95 -7.10
C LEU A 192 -2.42 6.50 -7.20
N GLU A 193 -3.60 6.24 -6.68
CA GLU A 193 -4.15 4.90 -6.45
C GLU A 193 -5.24 4.59 -7.47
N PHE A 194 -5.03 3.57 -8.30
CA PHE A 194 -5.96 3.21 -9.36
C PHE A 194 -6.81 1.99 -9.01
N GLY A 195 -8.13 2.16 -9.10
CA GLY A 195 -9.07 1.07 -8.84
C GLY A 195 -9.02 -0.03 -9.91
N THR A 196 -9.20 -1.27 -9.44
CA THR A 196 -9.19 -2.49 -10.26
C THR A 196 -10.44 -3.32 -9.95
N LEU A 197 -10.36 -4.24 -9.00
CA LEU A 197 -11.48 -5.05 -8.51
C LEU A 197 -12.11 -4.39 -7.27
N PRO A 198 -13.34 -4.78 -6.88
CA PRO A 198 -13.93 -4.36 -5.61
C PRO A 198 -13.01 -4.69 -4.42
N ASP A 199 -12.97 -3.81 -3.41
CA ASP A 199 -12.04 -3.91 -2.27
C ASP A 199 -12.04 -5.28 -1.57
N ASN A 200 -13.22 -5.90 -1.43
CA ASN A 200 -13.36 -7.22 -0.82
C ASN A 200 -12.76 -8.34 -1.68
N GLU A 201 -12.79 -8.21 -3.01
CA GLU A 201 -12.12 -9.13 -3.91
C GLU A 201 -10.61 -8.96 -3.84
N VAL A 202 -10.11 -7.71 -3.87
CA VAL A 202 -8.67 -7.42 -3.71
C VAL A 202 -8.15 -7.99 -2.39
N LEU A 203 -8.86 -7.74 -1.28
CA LEU A 203 -8.50 -8.29 0.02
C LEU A 203 -8.53 -9.82 0.02
N THR A 204 -9.50 -10.44 -0.64
CA THR A 204 -9.57 -11.91 -0.78
C THR A 204 -8.36 -12.46 -1.55
N ARG A 205 -7.90 -11.77 -2.60
CA ARG A 205 -6.70 -12.20 -3.35
C ARG A 205 -5.42 -12.02 -2.53
N LEU A 206 -5.32 -10.95 -1.75
CA LEU A 206 -4.22 -10.75 -0.80
C LEU A 206 -4.17 -11.82 0.29
N ARG A 207 -5.33 -12.22 0.81
CA ARG A 207 -5.46 -13.36 1.75
C ARG A 207 -4.97 -14.65 1.11
N ALA A 208 -5.40 -14.95 -0.11
CA ALA A 208 -4.98 -16.13 -0.86
C ALA A 208 -3.46 -16.18 -1.05
N ASP A 209 -2.87 -15.05 -1.46
CA ASP A 209 -1.43 -14.90 -1.67
C ASP A 209 -0.62 -15.16 -0.40
N THR A 210 -1.07 -14.59 0.72
CA THR A 210 -0.42 -14.76 2.02
C THR A 210 -0.62 -16.16 2.59
N TRP A 211 -1.81 -16.76 2.40
CA TRP A 211 -2.06 -18.15 2.72
C TRP A 211 -1.12 -19.07 1.94
N LEU A 212 -0.90 -18.80 0.65
CA LEU A 212 -0.03 -19.62 -0.18
C LEU A 212 1.43 -19.61 0.30
N ARG A 213 1.91 -18.49 0.87
CA ARG A 213 3.24 -18.44 1.50
C ARG A 213 3.38 -19.41 2.68
N ARG A 214 2.30 -19.64 3.43
CA ARG A 214 2.27 -20.58 4.57
C ARG A 214 2.11 -22.05 4.15
N HIS A 215 1.69 -22.29 2.92
CA HIS A 215 1.31 -23.61 2.42
C HIS A 215 2.11 -23.96 1.14
N PRO A 216 3.44 -24.10 1.24
CA PRO A 216 4.28 -24.45 0.09
C PRO A 216 3.94 -25.81 -0.52
N GLU A 217 3.23 -26.67 0.21
CA GLU A 217 2.70 -27.96 -0.23
C GLU A 217 1.46 -27.87 -1.12
N ALA A 218 0.85 -26.68 -1.27
CA ALA A 218 -0.29 -26.48 -2.16
C ALA A 218 0.06 -26.93 -3.59
N SER A 219 -0.91 -27.56 -4.26
CA SER A 219 -0.68 -28.11 -5.61
C SER A 219 -0.26 -27.01 -6.61
N ASP A 220 0.55 -27.36 -7.61
CA ASP A 220 0.99 -26.41 -8.63
C ASP A 220 -0.17 -25.67 -9.33
N ALA A 221 -1.31 -26.36 -9.50
CA ALA A 221 -2.50 -25.75 -10.08
C ALA A 221 -3.06 -24.65 -9.19
N GLN A 222 -3.15 -24.89 -7.88
CA GLN A 222 -3.61 -23.92 -6.90
C GLN A 222 -2.63 -22.74 -6.76
N GLN A 223 -1.32 -23.00 -6.76
CA GLN A 223 -0.31 -21.95 -6.75
C GLN A 223 -0.43 -21.02 -7.97
N ARG A 224 -0.58 -21.59 -9.16
CA ARG A 224 -0.76 -20.80 -10.41
C ARG A 224 -2.05 -19.99 -10.39
N GLU A 225 -3.13 -20.58 -9.88
CA GLU A 225 -4.43 -19.90 -9.77
C GLU A 225 -4.35 -18.68 -8.85
N ILE A 226 -3.82 -18.85 -7.64
CA ILE A 226 -3.69 -17.76 -6.66
C ILE A 226 -2.80 -16.63 -7.20
N ARG A 227 -1.64 -16.96 -7.80
CA ARG A 227 -0.74 -15.95 -8.37
C ARG A 227 -1.39 -15.19 -9.54
N ARG A 228 -2.16 -15.88 -10.40
CA ARG A 228 -2.91 -15.22 -11.49
C ARG A 228 -3.97 -14.29 -10.93
N GLN A 229 -4.77 -14.75 -9.98
CA GLN A 229 -5.80 -13.94 -9.34
C GLN A 229 -5.22 -12.71 -8.62
N LEU A 230 -4.04 -12.85 -7.99
CA LEU A 230 -3.35 -11.71 -7.39
C LEU A 230 -2.93 -10.70 -8.46
N ARG A 231 -2.34 -11.14 -9.57
CA ARG A 231 -2.02 -10.25 -10.69
C ARG A 231 -3.27 -9.51 -11.18
N ASP A 232 -4.38 -10.22 -11.38
CA ASP A 232 -5.62 -9.64 -11.88
C ASP A 232 -6.24 -8.64 -10.88
N ALA A 233 -5.97 -8.78 -9.58
CA ALA A 233 -6.36 -7.80 -8.56
C ALA A 233 -5.58 -6.48 -8.64
N PHE A 234 -4.38 -6.46 -9.22
CA PHE A 234 -3.52 -5.27 -9.28
C PHE A 234 -3.24 -4.79 -10.71
N TYR A 235 -3.69 -5.51 -11.73
CA TYR A 235 -3.45 -5.19 -13.12
C TYR A 235 -4.60 -5.64 -14.01
N CYS A 236 -5.28 -4.67 -14.63
CA CYS A 236 -6.34 -4.94 -15.61
C CYS A 236 -5.73 -4.97 -17.02
N ASP A 237 -5.74 -6.14 -17.66
CA ASP A 237 -5.07 -6.35 -18.95
C ASP A 237 -5.94 -5.96 -20.15
N ASN A 238 -6.39 -4.71 -20.18
CA ASN A 238 -7.14 -4.15 -21.30
C ASN A 238 -6.75 -2.70 -21.57
N ASP A 239 -6.95 -2.25 -22.80
CA ASP A 239 -6.50 -0.92 -23.24
C ASP A 239 -7.32 0.23 -22.64
N GLU A 240 -8.58 -0.03 -22.29
CA GLU A 240 -9.47 0.94 -21.66
C GLU A 240 -8.90 1.41 -20.30
N TRP A 241 -8.61 0.46 -19.41
CA TRP A 241 -8.03 0.74 -18.09
C TRP A 241 -6.63 1.36 -18.22
N LYS A 242 -5.78 0.83 -19.11
CA LYS A 242 -4.45 1.41 -19.36
C LYS A 242 -4.54 2.86 -19.87
N GLY A 243 -5.53 3.17 -20.71
CA GLY A 243 -5.81 4.51 -21.19
C GLY A 243 -6.24 5.45 -20.06
N MET A 244 -7.13 5.00 -19.16
CA MET A 244 -7.54 5.75 -17.97
C MET A 244 -6.37 6.08 -17.05
N VAL A 245 -5.51 5.08 -16.79
CA VAL A 245 -4.29 5.24 -15.97
C VAL A 245 -3.34 6.26 -16.61
N LEU A 246 -3.06 6.12 -17.90
CA LEU A 246 -2.17 7.01 -18.63
C LEU A 246 -2.66 8.47 -18.62
N GLY A 247 -3.95 8.68 -18.88
CA GLY A 247 -4.55 10.02 -18.92
C GLY A 247 -4.40 10.76 -17.59
N GLN A 248 -4.82 10.12 -16.50
CA GLN A 248 -4.77 10.71 -15.15
C GLN A 248 -3.33 10.90 -14.66
N THR A 249 -2.45 9.92 -14.92
CA THR A 249 -1.02 10.05 -14.58
C THR A 249 -0.38 11.24 -15.30
N ARG A 250 -0.71 11.48 -16.58
CA ARG A 250 -0.21 12.63 -17.32
C ARG A 250 -0.65 13.97 -16.72
N VAL A 251 -1.92 14.06 -16.29
CA VAL A 251 -2.43 15.27 -15.61
C VAL A 251 -1.63 15.55 -14.34
N VAL A 252 -1.49 14.54 -13.49
CA VAL A 252 -0.73 14.60 -12.23
C VAL A 252 0.72 15.01 -12.45
N LEU A 253 1.40 14.44 -13.46
CA LEU A 253 2.78 14.80 -13.79
C LEU A 253 2.89 16.27 -14.21
N LEU A 254 1.98 16.75 -15.06
CA LEU A 254 1.97 18.15 -15.49
C LEU A 254 1.69 19.11 -14.32
N GLN A 255 0.72 18.77 -13.47
CA GLN A 255 0.43 19.52 -12.23
C GLN A 255 1.67 19.63 -11.33
N THR A 256 2.37 18.51 -11.12
CA THR A 256 3.60 18.46 -10.32
C THR A 256 4.69 19.35 -10.90
N LEU A 257 4.89 19.33 -12.22
CA LEU A 257 5.86 20.19 -12.90
C LEU A 257 5.50 21.68 -12.76
N GLN A 258 4.22 22.04 -12.82
CA GLN A 258 3.78 23.42 -12.59
C GLN A 258 3.96 23.85 -11.13
N GLY A 259 3.69 22.96 -10.17
CA GLY A 259 3.95 23.18 -8.75
C GLY A 259 5.42 23.45 -8.49
N LEU A 260 6.31 22.58 -8.98
CA LEU A 260 7.76 22.71 -8.86
C LEU A 260 8.30 23.99 -9.53
N ARG A 261 7.73 24.41 -10.66
CA ARG A 261 8.17 25.65 -11.35
C ARG A 261 7.85 26.92 -10.57
N LYS A 262 6.80 26.91 -9.74
CA LYS A 262 6.37 28.06 -8.93
C LYS A 262 7.08 28.16 -7.59
N ALA A 263 7.68 27.07 -7.14
CA ALA A 263 8.38 26.93 -5.86
C ALA A 263 9.85 27.38 -5.96
#